data_AF-A0A9D0DHE7-F1
#
_entry.id   AF-A0A9D0DHE7-F1
#
_cell.length_a   1.000
_cell.length_b   1.000
_cell.length_c   1.000
_cell.angle_alpha   90.00
_cell.angle_beta   90.00
_cell.angle_gamma   90.00
#
_symmetry.space_group_name_H-M   'P 1'
#
loop_
_entity.id
_entity.type
_entity.pdbx_description
1 polymer ?
#
loop_
_entity_poly.entity_id
_entity_poly.type
_entity_poly.pdbx_seq_one_letter_code
_entity_poly.pdbx_strand_id
1 'polypeptide(L)' 'MDDKMAQELIKVVQHPEDSPYSEAFERAFELTRTYAGSAGAQASAIPVVFEKMFELFTTGRGQG' A
#
# COMPACT_ATOMS: atom_id res chain seq x y z
N MET A 1 -2.50 9.63 7.80
CA MET A 1 -2.41 9.57 6.34
C MET A 1 -1.95 10.91 5.83
N ASP A 2 -0.76 10.94 5.26
CA ASP A 2 -0.22 12.13 4.60
C ASP A 2 -1.06 12.43 3.35
N ASP A 3 -1.46 13.69 3.15
CA ASP A 3 -2.31 14.10 2.02
C ASP A 3 -1.70 13.71 0.67
N LYS A 4 -0.36 13.73 0.54
CA LYS A 4 0.31 13.31 -0.69
C LYS A 4 0.16 11.80 -0.91
N MET A 5 0.34 10.99 0.14
CA MET A 5 0.14 9.54 0.06
C MET A 5 -1.29 9.19 -0.35
N ALA A 6 -2.27 9.92 0.19
CA ALA A 6 -3.67 9.78 -0.17
C ALA A 6 -3.93 10.03 -1.65
N GLN A 7 -3.40 11.13 -2.17
CA GLN A 7 -3.55 11.49 -3.58
C GLN A 7 -2.88 10.47 -4.50
N GLU A 8 -1.68 9.98 -4.17
CA GLU A 8 -1.01 8.95 -4.96
C GLU A 8 -1.76 7.61 -4.94
N LEU A 9 -2.34 7.22 -3.80
CA LEU A 9 -3.20 6.04 -3.69
C LEU A 9 -4.47 6.17 -4.52
N ILE A 10 -5.11 7.33 -4.53
CA ILE A 10 -6.29 7.59 -5.37
C ILE A 10 -5.90 7.52 -6.85
N LYS A 11 -4.77 8.16 -7.21
CA LYS A 11 -4.28 8.19 -8.59
C LYS A 11 -3.97 6.80 -9.12
N VAL A 12 -3.29 5.96 -8.36
CA VAL A 12 -2.94 4.59 -8.80
C VAL A 12 -4.16 3.67 -8.91
N VAL A 13 -5.22 3.93 -8.13
CA VAL A 13 -6.47 3.17 -8.23
C VAL A 13 -7.31 3.61 -9.44
N GLN A 14 -7.35 4.91 -9.74
CA GLN A 14 -8.19 5.45 -10.82
C GLN A 14 -7.51 5.39 -12.20
N HIS A 15 -6.19 5.60 -12.24
CA HIS A 15 -5.37 5.71 -13.44
C HIS A 15 -4.03 4.97 -13.26
N PRO A 16 -4.06 3.63 -13.13
CA PRO A 16 -2.85 2.83 -12.91
C PRO A 16 -1.83 2.95 -14.07
N GLU A 17 -2.25 3.21 -15.29
CA GLU A 17 -1.35 3.41 -16.44
C GLU A 17 -0.51 4.70 -16.34
N ASP A 18 -1.00 5.71 -15.61
CA ASP A 18 -0.38 7.03 -15.48
C ASP A 18 0.35 7.24 -14.13
N SER A 19 0.31 6.23 -13.26
CA SER A 19 0.93 6.29 -11.95
C SER A 19 2.35 5.71 -11.97
N PRO A 20 3.36 6.46 -11.47
CA PRO A 20 4.72 5.92 -11.32
C PRO A 20 4.80 4.85 -10.21
N TYR A 21 3.73 4.65 -9.44
CA TYR A 21 3.70 3.76 -8.28
C TYR A 21 2.87 2.49 -8.49
N SER A 22 2.46 2.17 -9.72
CA SER A 22 1.61 1.01 -10.01
C SER A 22 2.23 -0.32 -9.59
N GLU A 23 3.51 -0.53 -9.86
CA GLU A 23 4.24 -1.72 -9.40
C GLU A 23 4.34 -1.77 -7.86
N ALA A 24 4.58 -0.62 -7.22
CA ALA A 24 4.64 -0.51 -5.76
C ALA A 24 3.27 -0.80 -5.10
N PHE A 25 2.19 -0.32 -5.71
CA PHE A 25 0.82 -0.58 -5.28
C PHE A 25 0.50 -2.07 -5.37
N GLU A 26 0.81 -2.71 -6.51
CA GLU A 26 0.57 -4.14 -6.72
C GLU A 26 1.29 -4.99 -5.67
N ARG A 27 2.57 -4.70 -5.39
CA ARG A 27 3.32 -5.37 -4.32
C ARG A 27 2.71 -5.16 -2.94
N ALA A 28 2.34 -3.92 -2.59
CA ALA A 28 1.72 -3.63 -1.29
C ALA A 28 0.37 -4.35 -1.14
N PHE A 29 -0.40 -4.42 -2.23
CA PHE A 29 -1.69 -5.09 -2.27
C PHE A 29 -1.56 -6.59 -2.11
N GLU A 30 -0.64 -7.23 -2.84
CA GLU A 30 -0.40 -8.67 -2.75
C GLU A 30 0.06 -9.09 -1.35
N LEU A 31 1.01 -8.37 -0.76
CA LEU A 31 1.48 -8.65 0.60
C LEU A 31 0.38 -8.46 1.65
N THR A 32 -0.41 -7.39 1.52
CA THR A 32 -1.51 -7.13 2.45
C THR A 32 -2.63 -8.15 2.30
N ARG A 33 -2.92 -8.59 1.07
CA ARG A 33 -3.87 -9.68 0.81
C ARG A 33 -3.40 -10.99 1.43
N THR A 34 -2.10 -11.29 1.33
CA THR A 34 -1.50 -12.47 1.97
C THR A 34 -1.62 -12.39 3.49
N TYR A 35 -1.34 -11.23 4.08
CA TYR A 35 -1.55 -11.00 5.51
C TYR A 35 -3.01 -11.16 5.91
N ALA A 36 -3.95 -10.57 5.17
CA ALA A 36 -5.39 -10.64 5.42
C ALA A 36 -5.93 -12.08 5.40
N GLY A 37 -5.34 -12.97 4.60
CA GLY A 37 -5.67 -14.39 4.56
C GLY A 37 -5.05 -15.23 5.68
N SER A 38 -4.21 -14.64 6.55
CA SER A 38 -3.55 -15.37 7.63
C SER A 38 -4.44 -15.51 8.87
N ALA A 39 -4.24 -16.60 9.63
CA ALA A 39 -5.03 -16.90 10.84
C ALA A 39 -4.86 -15.86 11.97
N GLY A 40 -3.87 -14.97 11.88
CA GLY A 40 -3.61 -13.90 12.86
C GLY A 40 -4.01 -12.50 12.37
N ALA A 41 -4.70 -12.38 11.24
CA ALA A 41 -5.06 -11.09 10.67
C ALA A 41 -6.18 -10.42 11.46
N GLN A 42 -5.92 -9.23 12.01
CA GLN A 42 -6.97 -8.38 12.53
C GLN A 42 -7.50 -7.50 11.39
N ALA A 43 -8.80 -7.58 11.07
CA ALA A 43 -9.40 -6.84 9.96
C ALA A 43 -9.12 -5.32 10.02
N SER A 44 -9.13 -4.74 11.22
CA SER A 44 -8.84 -3.32 11.42
C SER A 44 -7.36 -2.93 11.21
N ALA A 45 -6.44 -3.90 11.18
CA ALA A 45 -5.01 -3.66 10.94
C ALA A 45 -4.65 -3.68 9.44
N ILE A 46 -5.48 -4.29 8.59
CA ILE A 46 -5.24 -4.44 7.15
C ILE A 46 -5.00 -3.08 6.47
N PRO A 47 -5.81 -2.04 6.68
CA PRO A 47 -5.58 -0.73 6.03
C PRO A 47 -4.25 -0.10 6.44
N VAL A 48 -3.87 -0.23 7.72
CA VAL A 48 -2.62 0.31 8.26
C VAL A 48 -1.40 -0.41 7.70
N VAL A 49 -1.47 -1.75 7.58
CA VAL A 49 -0.40 -2.55 6.98
C VAL A 49 -0.24 -2.20 5.51
N PHE A 50 -1.35 -2.05 4.78
CA PHE A 50 -1.33 -1.65 3.38
C PHE A 50 -0.66 -0.29 3.18
N GLU A 51 -1.08 0.74 3.94
CA GLU A 51 -0.52 2.10 3.85
C GLU A 51 0.99 2.10 4.10
N LYS A 52 1.45 1.38 5.13
CA LYS A 52 2.88 1.26 5.46
C LYS A 52 3.69 0.54 4.38
N MET A 53 3.15 -0.54 3.80
CA MET A 53 3.83 -1.26 2.72
C MET A 53 3.92 -0.42 1.46
N PHE A 54 2.86 0.32 1.14
CA PHE A 54 2.87 1.24 0.01
C PHE A 54 3.87 2.38 0.22
N GLU A 55 3.89 3.01 1.40
CA GLU A 55 4.90 4.01 1.77
C GLU A 55 6.32 3.47 1.63
N LEU A 56 6.58 2.26 2.13
CA LEU A 56 7.87 1.59 2.03
C LEU A 56 8.31 1.45 0.56
N PHE A 57 7.42 0.97 -0.31
CA PHE A 57 7.76 0.73 -1.71
C PHE A 57 7.88 2.01 -2.54
N THR A 58 7.16 3.07 -2.18
CA THR A 58 7.24 4.37 -2.88
C THR A 58 8.42 5.22 -2.43
N THR A 59 8.89 5.07 -1.19
CA THR A 59 9.95 5.90 -0.62
C THR A 59 11.28 5.17 -0.44
N GLY A 60 11.30 3.83 -0.49
CA GLY A 60 12.49 3.01 -0.25
C GLY A 60 13.00 3.07 1.20
N ARG A 61 12.29 3.72 2.12
CA ARG A 61 12.66 3.81 3.53
C ARG A 61 12.07 2.64 4.32
N GLY A 62 12.88 1.59 4.50
CA GLY A 62 12.68 0.63 5.58
C GLY A 62 12.65 1.38 6.91
N GLN A 63 11.61 1.15 7.72
CA GLN A 63 11.45 1.74 9.05
C GLN A 63 12.80 1.75 9.79
N GLY A 64 13.34 2.95 10.04
CA GLY A 64 14.45 3.20 10.97
C GLY A 64 13.93 3.39 12.38
#